data_AF-A0A8X6T3G0-F1
#
_entry.id   AF-A0A8X6T3G0-F1
#
_cell.length_a   1.000
_cell.length_b   1.000
_cell.length_c   1.000
_cell.angle_alpha   90.00
_cell.angle_beta   90.00
_cell.angle_gamma   90.00
#
_symmetry.space_group_name_H-M   'P 1'
#
loop_
_entity.id
_entity.type
_entity.pdbx_description
1 polymer ?
#
loop_
_entity_poly.entity_id
_entity_poly.type
_entity_poly.pdbx_seq_one_letter_code
_entity_poly.pdbx_strand_id
1 'polypeptide(L)'
;MLLKVAVSKNEGDVRVNLLMPLMVLHTIWMREHNRIAEELHLIHPEWNDETLFQESRRLLIAEMQHITYREFLPVIFNYQKMKQFGLMIDETEDYDDYDENVNPGIRHAFSTAAFRFGHTLVQ
;
A
#
# COMPACT_ATOMS: atom_id res chain seq x y z
N MET A 1 10.57 -11.27 17.65
CA MET A 1 9.99 -10.24 16.77
C MET A 1 8.55 -9.93 17.24
N LEU A 2 8.38 -8.99 18.16
CA LEU A 2 7.06 -8.51 18.60
C LEU A 2 7.14 -6.98 18.64
N LEU A 3 6.69 -6.33 17.57
CA LEU A 3 6.40 -4.89 17.61
C LEU A 3 5.25 -4.70 18.60
N LYS A 4 5.59 -4.30 19.83
CA LYS A 4 4.61 -4.06 20.89
C LYS A 4 3.68 -2.93 20.46
N VAL A 5 2.39 -3.23 20.52
CA VAL A 5 1.26 -2.33 20.26
C VAL A 5 1.39 -1.08 21.13
N ALA A 6 1.80 0.03 20.52
CA ALA A 6 1.62 1.38 21.04
C ALA A 6 1.24 2.28 19.86
N VAL A 7 -0.06 2.31 19.54
CA VAL A 7 -0.68 2.99 18.38
C VAL A 7 -0.53 4.52 18.40
N SER A 8 0.25 5.11 19.31
CA SER A 8 0.24 6.58 19.49
C SER A 8 1.52 7.34 19.14
N LYS A 9 2.65 6.70 18.80
CA LYS A 9 3.90 7.50 18.67
C LYS A 9 4.97 7.14 17.64
N ASN A 10 5.07 5.91 17.12
CA ASN A 10 6.20 5.51 16.26
C ASN A 10 5.74 4.71 15.03
N GLU A 11 5.14 5.40 14.06
CA GLU A 11 4.74 4.81 12.77
C GLU A 11 5.36 5.57 11.59
N GLY A 12 5.28 5.00 10.40
CA GLY A 12 5.88 5.56 9.18
C GLY A 12 5.28 6.90 8.72
N ASP A 13 4.09 7.28 9.20
CA ASP A 13 3.45 8.58 8.94
C ASP A 13 3.04 9.28 10.24
N VAL A 14 3.41 10.56 10.36
CA VAL A 14 3.16 11.37 11.57
C VAL A 14 1.67 11.65 11.85
N ARG A 15 0.80 11.39 10.87
CA ARG A 15 -0.64 11.66 10.93
C ARG A 15 -1.46 10.44 11.33
N VAL A 16 -0.82 9.32 11.73
CA VAL A 16 -1.53 8.10 12.16
C VAL A 16 -2.73 8.40 13.07
N ASN A 17 -2.55 9.29 14.06
CA ASN A 17 -3.55 9.62 15.07
C ASN A 17 -4.48 10.78 14.67
N LEU A 18 -4.67 11.02 13.37
CA LEU A 18 -5.53 12.11 12.89
C LEU A 18 -7.02 11.79 13.05
N LEU A 19 -7.42 10.56 12.72
CA LEU A 19 -8.79 10.07 12.83
C LEU A 19 -8.79 8.57 13.15
N MET A 20 -9.82 8.10 13.87
CA MET A 20 -9.92 6.69 14.28
C MET A 20 -9.83 5.69 13.12
N PRO A 21 -10.51 5.88 11.96
CA PRO A 21 -10.39 4.95 10.84
C PRO A 21 -8.95 4.83 10.31
N LEU A 22 -8.18 5.92 10.33
CA LEU A 22 -6.79 5.91 9.89
C LEU A 22 -5.92 5.07 10.84
N MET A 23 -6.07 5.25 12.16
CA MET A 23 -5.37 4.42 13.15
C MET A 23 -5.67 2.92 12.99
N VAL A 24 -6.92 2.58 12.69
CA VAL A 24 -7.33 1.19 12.46
C VAL A 24 -6.63 0.62 11.23
N LEU A 25 -6.60 1.36 10.11
CA LEU A 25 -5.90 0.92 8.90
C LEU A 25 -4.41 0.68 9.14
N HIS A 26 -3.74 1.61 9.84
CA HIS A 26 -2.33 1.44 10.21
C HIS A 26 -2.09 0.19 11.07
N THR A 27 -2.98 -0.07 12.04
CA THR A 27 -2.92 -1.28 12.88
C THR A 27 -3.11 -2.56 12.07
N ILE A 28 -4.03 -2.55 11.09
CA ILE A 28 -4.26 -3.69 10.19
C ILE A 28 -2.99 -4.01 9.40
N TRP A 29 -2.39 -3.01 8.74
CA TRP A 29 -1.17 -3.22 7.96
C TRP A 29 0.01 -3.68 8.80
N MET A 30 0.19 -3.14 10.00
CA MET A 30 1.23 -3.60 10.93
C MET A 30 1.03 -5.08 11.31
N ARG A 31 -0.21 -5.50 11.57
CA ARG A 31 -0.51 -6.91 11.90
C ARG A 31 -0.29 -7.82 10.70
N GLU A 32 -0.63 -7.36 9.50
CA GLU A 32 -0.42 -8.13 8.28
C GLU A 32 1.07 -8.35 7.99
N HIS A 33 1.91 -7.33 8.19
CA HIS A 33 3.38 -7.50 8.10
C HIS A 33 3.88 -8.62 9.02
N ASN A 34 3.46 -8.60 10.28
CA ASN A 34 3.85 -9.62 11.26
C ASN A 34 3.31 -11.01 10.88
N ARG A 35 2.06 -11.09 10.39
CA ARG A 35 1.47 -12.35 9.92
C ARG A 35 2.25 -12.94 8.77
N ILE A 36 2.58 -12.13 7.75
CA ILE A 36 3.40 -12.57 6.61
C ILE A 36 4.78 -13.03 7.07
N ALA A 37 5.42 -12.32 8.00
CA ALA A 37 6.72 -12.70 8.52
C ALA A 37 6.70 -14.02 9.29
N GLU A 38 5.65 -14.26 10.09
CA GLU A 38 5.44 -15.53 10.79
C GLU A 38 5.30 -16.69 9.78
N GLU A 39 4.48 -16.52 8.74
CA GLU A 39 4.30 -17.52 7.68
C GLU A 39 5.61 -17.76 6.90
N LEU A 40 6.33 -16.70 6.52
CA LEU A 40 7.61 -16.83 5.82
C LEU A 40 8.66 -17.53 6.68
N HIS A 41 8.69 -17.31 8.00
CA HIS A 41 9.63 -18.00 8.88
C HIS A 41 9.33 -19.50 9.00
N LEU A 42 8.05 -19.89 8.94
CA LEU A 42 7.67 -21.31 8.92
C LEU A 42 8.13 -22.00 7.64
N ILE A 43 8.09 -21.30 6.50
CA ILE A 43 8.50 -21.82 5.19
C ILE A 43 10.03 -21.77 5.01
N HIS A 44 10.67 -20.72 5.54
CA HIS A 44 12.10 -20.43 5.44
C HIS A 44 12.75 -20.23 6.83
N PRO A 45 12.91 -21.31 7.63
CA PRO A 45 13.48 -21.20 8.98
C PRO A 45 14.92 -20.70 9.02
N GLU A 46 15.64 -20.78 7.90
CA GLU A 46 17.03 -20.33 7.74
C GLU A 46 17.17 -18.81 7.54
N TRP A 47 16.07 -18.10 7.21
CA TRP A 47 16.13 -16.67 7.02
C TRP A 47 16.37 -15.93 8.33
N ASN A 48 17.25 -14.92 8.27
CA ASN A 48 17.46 -14.02 9.39
C ASN A 48 16.36 -12.94 9.46
N ASP A 49 16.31 -12.23 10.59
CA ASP A 49 15.30 -11.21 10.87
C ASP A 49 15.23 -10.11 9.78
N GLU A 50 16.36 -9.69 9.22
CA GLU A 50 16.38 -8.66 8.17
C GLU A 50 15.75 -9.17 6.87
N THR A 51 16.07 -10.40 6.47
CA THR A 51 15.50 -11.02 5.26
C THR A 51 13.99 -11.19 5.41
N LEU A 52 13.54 -11.70 6.57
CA LEU A 52 12.12 -11.82 6.88
C LEU A 52 11.42 -10.46 6.84
N PHE A 53 12.04 -9.42 7.42
CA PHE A 53 11.46 -8.08 7.40
C PHE A 53 11.29 -7.53 5.98
N GLN A 54 12.32 -7.64 5.14
CA GLN A 54 12.29 -7.10 3.77
C GLN A 54 11.34 -7.87 2.86
N GLU A 55 11.32 -9.21 2.92
CA GLU A 55 10.39 -10.00 2.11
C GLU A 55 8.93 -9.81 2.55
N SER A 56 8.68 -9.73 3.87
CA SER A 56 7.34 -9.39 4.38
C SER A 56 6.90 -7.99 3.95
N ARG A 57 7.82 -7.01 3.98
CA ARG A 57 7.56 -5.66 3.49
C ARG A 57 7.27 -5.64 1.99
N ARG A 58 8.01 -6.43 1.19
CA ARG A 58 7.83 -6.53 -0.25
C ARG A 58 6.45 -7.09 -0.60
N LEU A 59 6.02 -8.15 0.07
CA LEU A 59 4.68 -8.73 -0.13
C LEU A 59 3.57 -7.76 0.29
N LEU A 60 3.71 -7.11 1.45
CA LEU A 60 2.74 -6.10 1.90
C LEU A 60 2.63 -4.92 0.91
N ILE A 61 3.74 -4.46 0.34
CA ILE A 61 3.72 -3.42 -0.70
C ILE A 61 2.94 -3.91 -1.93
N ALA A 62 3.14 -5.16 -2.35
CA ALA A 62 2.41 -5.75 -3.48
C ALA A 62 0.90 -5.83 -3.20
N GLU A 63 0.48 -6.21 -1.99
CA GLU A 63 -0.92 -6.20 -1.57
C GLU A 63 -1.52 -4.78 -1.62
N MET A 64 -0.81 -3.79 -1.07
CA MET A 64 -1.24 -2.40 -1.12
C MET A 64 -1.38 -1.88 -2.56
N GLN A 65 -0.43 -2.22 -3.43
CA GLN A 65 -0.50 -1.87 -4.85
C GLN A 65 -1.68 -2.56 -5.54
N HIS A 66 -1.91 -3.84 -5.26
CA HIS A 66 -3.02 -4.59 -5.81
C HIS A 66 -4.37 -3.97 -5.46
N ILE A 67 -4.61 -3.73 -4.17
CA ILE A 67 -5.85 -3.08 -3.70
C ILE A 67 -5.99 -1.69 -4.31
N THR A 68 -4.89 -0.93 -4.41
CA THR A 68 -4.93 0.42 -4.99
C THR A 68 -5.36 0.40 -6.46
N TYR A 69 -4.65 -0.36 -7.30
CA TYR A 69 -4.87 -0.31 -8.75
C TYR A 69 -6.04 -1.18 -9.22
N ARG A 70 -6.30 -2.31 -8.58
CA ARG A 70 -7.36 -3.25 -8.97
C ARG A 70 -8.71 -2.95 -8.33
N GLU A 71 -8.74 -2.42 -7.11
CA GLU A 71 -10.00 -2.26 -6.37
C GLU A 71 -10.36 -0.78 -6.17
N PHE A 72 -9.43 0.04 -5.70
CA PHE A 72 -9.71 1.43 -5.37
C PHE A 72 -9.82 2.33 -6.60
N LEU A 73 -8.83 2.31 -7.49
CA LEU A 73 -8.81 3.19 -8.67
C LEU A 73 -10.02 2.98 -9.60
N PRO A 74 -10.51 1.75 -9.89
CA PRO A 74 -11.70 1.55 -10.72
C PRO A 74 -13.01 2.09 -10.11
N VAL A 75 -13.07 2.24 -8.78
CA VAL A 75 -14.21 2.86 -8.11
C VAL A 75 -14.16 4.38 -8.27
N ILE A 76 -12.97 4.97 -8.22
CA ILE A 76 -12.76 6.42 -8.41
C ILE A 76 -12.85 6.82 -9.88
N PHE A 77 -12.30 5.99 -10.76
CA PHE A 77 -12.22 6.19 -12.20
C PHE A 77 -12.99 5.10 -12.92
N ASN A 78 -13.95 5.48 -13.76
CA ASN A 78 -14.64 4.50 -14.60
C ASN A 78 -13.70 3.80 -15.59
N TYR A 79 -14.18 2.69 -16.16
CA TYR A 79 -13.46 1.88 -17.15
C TYR A 79 -12.82 2.69 -18.29
N GLN A 80 -13.53 3.70 -18.82
CA GLN A 80 -13.04 4.51 -19.93
C GLN A 80 -11.79 5.32 -19.54
N LYS A 81 -11.78 5.90 -18.34
CA LYS A 81 -10.61 6.62 -17.81
C LYS A 81 -9.46 5.68 -17.48
N MET A 82 -9.75 4.54 -16.86
CA MET A 82 -8.73 3.52 -16.56
C MET A 82 -8.02 3.08 -17.86
N LYS A 83 -8.78 2.81 -18.92
CA LYS A 83 -8.25 2.47 -20.25
C LYS A 83 -7.47 3.63 -20.88
N GLN A 84 -8.00 4.85 -20.83
CA GLN A 84 -7.34 6.03 -21.40
C GLN A 84 -5.95 6.29 -20.78
N PHE A 85 -5.81 6.05 -19.48
CA PHE A 85 -4.55 6.27 -18.75
C PHE A 85 -3.64 5.03 -18.70
N GLY A 86 -4.00 3.93 -19.36
CA GLY A 86 -3.21 2.70 -19.34
C GLY A 86 -3.16 2.01 -17.97
N LEU A 87 -4.17 2.21 -17.12
CA LEU A 87 -4.21 1.67 -15.75
C LEU A 87 -4.95 0.32 -15.66
N MET A 88 -5.27 -0.28 -16.81
CA MET A 88 -5.94 -1.58 -16.87
C MET A 88 -4.92 -2.68 -16.57
N ILE A 89 -5.14 -3.43 -15.51
CA ILE A 89 -4.34 -4.61 -15.19
C ILE A 89 -4.88 -5.77 -16.04
N ASP A 90 -4.03 -6.34 -16.90
CA ASP A 90 -4.32 -7.60 -17.59
C ASP A 90 -3.94 -8.78 -16.68
N GLU A 91 -4.82 -9.76 -16.57
CA GLU A 91 -4.61 -10.97 -15.75
C GLU A 91 -4.03 -12.14 -16.56
N THR A 92 -3.90 -11.97 -17.88
CA THR A 92 -3.59 -13.07 -18.82
C THR A 92 -2.16 -13.09 -19.32
N GLU A 93 -1.40 -12.02 -19.14
CA GLU A 93 -0.01 -11.89 -19.56
C GLU A 93 0.89 -11.42 -18.42
N ASP A 94 2.19 -11.70 -18.51
CA ASP A 94 3.20 -11.11 -17.62
C ASP A 94 3.17 -9.59 -17.80
N TYR A 95 2.58 -8.87 -16.83
CA TYR A 95 2.48 -7.42 -16.83
C TYR A 95 3.83 -6.80 -16.42
N ASP A 96 4.62 -6.38 -17.39
CA ASP A 96 5.87 -5.61 -17.19
C ASP A 96 5.83 -4.31 -18.00
N ASP A 97 5.30 -3.25 -17.37
CA ASP A 97 5.23 -1.88 -17.92
C ASP A 97 6.26 -0.95 -17.24
N TYR A 98 7.38 -1.52 -16.77
CA TYR A 98 8.44 -0.72 -16.18
C TYR A 98 9.16 0.12 -17.25
N ASP A 99 9.11 1.44 -17.10
CA ASP A 99 9.89 2.40 -17.90
C ASP A 99 10.76 3.27 -16.99
N GLU A 100 12.09 3.14 -17.15
CA GLU A 100 13.10 3.89 -16.39
C GLU A 100 13.03 5.41 -16.63
N ASN A 101 12.40 5.85 -17.73
CA ASN A 101 12.26 7.26 -18.08
C ASN A 101 11.04 7.91 -17.41
N VAL A 102 10.16 7.14 -16.80
CA VAL A 102 9.01 7.67 -16.07
C VAL A 102 9.50 8.38 -14.82
N ASN A 103 9.03 9.62 -14.60
CA ASN A 103 9.29 10.35 -13.38
C ASN A 103 8.30 9.92 -12.27
N PRO A 104 8.75 9.23 -11.20
CA PRO A 104 7.87 8.75 -10.13
C PRO A 104 7.51 9.85 -9.11
N GLY A 105 7.96 11.09 -9.32
CA GLY A 105 7.72 12.21 -8.42
C GLY A 105 6.24 12.60 -8.33
N ILE A 106 5.77 12.85 -7.11
CA ILE A 106 4.40 13.32 -6.87
C ILE A 106 4.26 14.76 -7.39
N ARG A 107 3.33 14.99 -8.31
CA ARG A 107 3.01 16.33 -8.81
C ARG A 107 2.47 17.21 -7.69
N HIS A 108 2.96 18.45 -7.57
CA HIS A 108 2.53 19.39 -6.52
C HIS A 108 1.01 19.60 -6.45
N ALA A 109 0.34 19.69 -7.62
CA ALA A 109 -1.11 19.81 -7.69
C ALA A 109 -1.84 18.60 -7.07
N PHE A 110 -1.26 17.40 -7.18
CA PHE A 110 -1.82 16.18 -6.60
C PHE A 110 -1.75 16.22 -5.07
N SER A 111 -0.56 16.51 -4.51
CA SER A 111 -0.34 16.50 -3.05
C SER A 111 -1.05 17.63 -2.31
N THR A 112 -1.17 18.81 -2.95
CA THR A 112 -1.72 20.00 -2.28
C THR A 112 -3.23 20.13 -2.42
N ALA A 113 -3.81 19.71 -3.55
CA ALA A 113 -5.21 19.97 -3.87
C ALA A 113 -5.98 18.74 -4.37
N ALA A 114 -5.57 18.13 -5.49
CA ALA A 114 -6.42 17.18 -6.22
C ALA A 114 -6.77 15.93 -5.39
N PHE A 115 -5.80 15.33 -4.69
CA PHE A 115 -6.06 14.12 -3.90
C PHE A 115 -6.79 14.41 -2.56
N ARG A 116 -7.11 15.68 -2.27
CA ARG A 116 -8.00 16.05 -1.15
C ARG A 116 -9.48 15.89 -1.49
N PHE A 117 -9.84 15.42 -2.69
CA PHE A 117 -11.24 15.15 -3.05
C PHE A 117 -11.92 14.20 -2.04
N GLY A 118 -11.16 13.32 -1.38
CA GLY A 118 -11.65 12.46 -0.30
C GLY A 118 -12.31 13.20 0.86
N HIS A 119 -12.01 14.49 1.08
CA HIS A 119 -12.71 15.31 2.08
C HIS A 119 -14.20 15.51 1.76
N THR A 120 -14.63 15.31 0.51
CA THR A 120 -16.05 15.33 0.12
C THR A 120 -16.80 14.04 0.47
N LEU A 121 -16.07 12.97 0.84
CA LEU A 121 -16.61 11.65 1.15
C LEU A 121 -16.75 11.40 2.66
N VAL A 122 -16.26 12.32 3.48
CA VAL A 122 -16.34 12.24 4.94
C VAL A 122 -17.76 12.59 5.38
N GLN A 123 -18.31 11.80 6.31
CA GLN A 123 -19.63 12.01 6.93
C GLN A 123 -19.54 12.85 8.19
#